data_AF-A0A5M6IUB4-F1
#
_entry.id   AF-A0A5M6IUB4-F1
#
_cell.length_a   1.000
_cell.length_b   1.000
_cell.length_c   1.000
_cell.angle_alpha   90.00
_cell.angle_beta   90.00
_cell.angle_gamma   90.00
#
_symmetry.space_group_name_H-M   'P 1'
#
loop_
_entity.id
_entity.type
_entity.pdbx_description
1 polymer ?
#
loop_
_entity_poly.entity_id
_entity_poly.type
_entity_poly.pdbx_seq_one_letter_code
_entity_poly.pdbx_strand_id
1 'polypeptide(L)'
;MGSTGIVREHRWAVITADGRHAWLGRHSDPTDAELAEVARQLEAAGDVAWLAVTEGGYYQPADAMQVLLVRPLAGAGGDWEAAKAAFLGRRAETLKAG
;
A
#
# COMPACT_ATOMS: atom_id res chain seq x y z
N MET A 1 -8.53 -25.68 23.27
CA MET A 1 -7.60 -25.21 22.22
C MET A 1 -8.42 -24.75 21.04
N GLY A 2 -8.34 -23.48 20.70
CA GLY A 2 -9.11 -22.84 19.65
C GLY A 2 -8.76 -21.38 19.68
N SER A 3 -7.49 -21.07 19.39
CA SER A 3 -7.01 -19.71 19.27
C SER A 3 -7.81 -19.08 18.12
N THR A 4 -8.82 -18.28 18.44
CA THR A 4 -9.40 -17.34 17.49
C THR A 4 -8.28 -16.37 17.14
N GLY A 5 -7.49 -16.73 16.12
CA GLY A 5 -6.48 -15.84 15.59
C GLY A 5 -7.18 -14.54 15.24
N ILE A 6 -6.79 -13.44 15.89
CA ILE A 6 -7.15 -12.10 15.46
C ILE A 6 -6.67 -12.03 14.01
N VAL A 7 -7.57 -12.18 13.04
CA VAL A 7 -7.22 -12.11 11.63
C VAL A 7 -6.81 -10.67 11.39
N ARG A 8 -5.51 -10.40 11.41
CA ARG A 8 -4.98 -9.10 11.04
C ARG A 8 -5.32 -8.92 9.56
N GLU A 9 -6.09 -7.89 9.25
CA GLU A 9 -6.48 -7.63 7.87
C GLU A 9 -5.22 -7.23 7.11
N HIS A 10 -4.84 -8.06 6.14
CA HIS A 10 -3.83 -7.73 5.15
C HIS A 10 -4.51 -7.14 3.94
N ARG A 11 -3.99 -6.02 3.46
CA ARG A 11 -4.50 -5.38 2.24
C ARG A 11 -3.33 -4.96 1.36
N TRP A 12 -3.41 -5.32 0.09
CA TRP A 12 -2.41 -4.93 -0.88
C TRP A 12 -2.66 -3.52 -1.35
N ALA A 13 -1.60 -2.72 -1.40
CA ALA A 13 -1.64 -1.33 -1.84
C ALA A 13 -0.54 -1.10 -2.86
N VAL A 14 -0.85 -0.31 -3.88
CA VAL A 14 0.14 0.34 -4.72
C VAL A 14 0.29 1.75 -4.22
N ILE A 15 1.51 2.14 -3.87
CA ILE A 15 1.84 3.45 -3.30
C ILE A 15 2.79 4.15 -4.27
N THR A 16 2.43 5.35 -4.70
CA THR A 16 3.27 6.21 -5.56
C THR A 16 4.23 7.05 -4.73
N ALA A 17 5.24 7.63 -5.38
CA ALA A 17 6.26 8.45 -4.69
C ALA A 17 5.69 9.68 -3.96
N ASP A 18 4.58 10.24 -4.45
CA ASP A 18 3.90 11.39 -3.84
C ASP A 18 2.88 10.99 -2.75
N GLY A 19 2.81 9.70 -2.40
CA GLY A 19 1.93 9.16 -1.36
C GLY A 19 0.49 8.88 -1.79
N ARG A 20 0.14 9.03 -3.08
CA ARG A 20 -1.14 8.49 -3.58
C ARG A 20 -1.12 6.97 -3.47
N HIS A 21 -2.29 6.37 -3.31
CA HIS A 21 -2.40 4.92 -3.20
C HIS A 21 -3.65 4.36 -3.87
N ALA A 22 -3.54 3.11 -4.33
CA ALA A 22 -4.65 2.31 -4.83
C ALA A 22 -4.64 0.95 -4.12
N TRP A 23 -5.81 0.45 -3.72
CA TRP A 23 -5.95 -0.83 -3.04
C TRP A 23 -6.16 -1.97 -4.05
N LEU A 24 -5.32 -3.00 -3.97
CA LEU A 24 -5.40 -4.22 -4.79
C LEU A 24 -6.09 -5.33 -3.99
N GLY A 25 -7.40 -5.23 -3.82
CA GLY A 25 -8.20 -6.28 -3.17
C GLY A 25 -7.88 -6.48 -1.68
N ARG A 26 -8.77 -7.22 -0.99
CA ARG A 26 -8.72 -7.39 0.48
C ARG A 26 -8.26 -8.78 0.94
N HIS A 27 -8.30 -9.79 0.08
CA HIS A 27 -8.18 -11.19 0.51
C HIS A 27 -7.41 -12.13 -0.43
N SER A 28 -6.96 -11.66 -1.58
CA SER A 28 -6.20 -12.47 -2.54
C SER A 28 -4.91 -11.77 -2.89
N ASP A 29 -3.82 -12.53 -2.97
CA ASP A 29 -2.57 -12.04 -3.54
C ASP A 29 -2.83 -11.52 -4.97
N PRO A 30 -2.33 -10.31 -5.31
CA PRO A 30 -2.51 -9.77 -6.65
C PRO A 30 -1.77 -10.65 -7.65
N THR A 31 -2.44 -10.98 -8.75
CA THR A 31 -1.85 -11.79 -9.81
C THR A 31 -0.78 -11.00 -10.57
N ASP A 32 0.18 -11.70 -11.17
CA ASP A 32 1.20 -11.06 -12.02
C ASP A 32 0.58 -10.24 -13.18
N ALA A 33 -0.57 -10.67 -13.70
CA ALA A 33 -1.29 -9.95 -14.74
C ALA A 33 -1.86 -8.61 -14.25
N GLU A 34 -2.45 -8.57 -13.04
CA GLU A 34 -2.93 -7.35 -12.42
C GLU A 34 -1.76 -6.40 -12.09
N LEU A 35 -0.65 -6.94 -11.56
CA LEU A 35 0.53 -6.16 -11.27
C LEU A 35 1.19 -5.58 -12.54
N ALA A 36 1.21 -6.34 -13.63
CA ALA A 36 1.74 -5.89 -14.91
C ALA A 36 0.88 -4.79 -15.53
N GLU A 37 -0.44 -4.89 -15.44
CA GLU A 37 -1.36 -3.85 -15.94
C GLU A 37 -1.22 -2.56 -15.12
N VAL A 38 -1.16 -2.66 -13.80
CA VAL A 38 -0.95 -1.49 -12.94
C VAL A 38 0.42 -0.85 -13.21
N ALA A 39 1.47 -1.66 -13.37
CA ALA A 39 2.79 -1.16 -13.73
C ALA A 39 2.76 -0.42 -15.08
N ARG A 40 2.09 -0.96 -16.11
CA ARG A 40 1.93 -0.28 -17.40
C ARG A 40 1.20 1.05 -17.30
N GLN A 41 0.15 1.11 -16.48
CA GLN A 41 -0.61 2.35 -16.27
C GLN A 41 0.23 3.42 -15.57
N LEU A 42 1.04 3.02 -14.59
CA LEU A 42 1.99 3.90 -13.92
C LEU A 42 3.09 4.40 -14.86
N GLU A 43 3.67 3.51 -15.66
CA GLU A 43 4.67 3.88 -16.68
C GLU A 43 4.08 4.85 -17.71
N ALA A 44 2.85 4.63 -18.16
CA ALA A 44 2.15 5.53 -19.08
C ALA A 44 1.86 6.90 -18.46
N ALA A 45 1.65 6.96 -17.14
CA ALA A 45 1.49 8.20 -16.38
C ALA A 45 2.83 8.88 -16.04
N GLY A 46 3.97 8.22 -16.27
CA GLY A 46 5.29 8.70 -15.81
C GLY A 46 5.45 8.63 -14.29
N ASP A 47 4.61 7.86 -13.60
CA ASP A 47 4.64 7.68 -12.16
C ASP A 47 5.47 6.45 -11.79
N VAL A 48 6.19 6.54 -10.67
CA VAL A 48 6.84 5.39 -10.03
C VAL A 48 6.05 4.95 -8.80
N ALA A 49 5.98 3.65 -8.57
CA ALA A 49 5.24 3.10 -7.44
C ALA A 49 5.86 1.85 -6.86
N TRP A 50 5.38 1.48 -5.68
CA TRP A 50 5.75 0.27 -4.97
C TRP A 50 4.50 -0.53 -4.64
N LEU A 51 4.61 -1.85 -4.80
CA LEU A 51 3.66 -2.77 -4.21
C LEU A 51 4.01 -2.94 -2.73
N ALA A 52 3.03 -2.69 -1.88
CA ALA A 52 3.13 -2.83 -0.45
C ALA A 52 1.97 -3.68 0.08
N VAL A 53 2.20 -4.34 1.21
CA VAL A 53 1.14 -4.94 2.01
C VAL A 53 0.97 -4.11 3.27
N THR A 54 -0.28 -3.82 3.61
CA THR A 54 -0.63 -3.15 4.85
C THR A 54 -1.22 -4.14 5.82
N GLU A 55 -0.74 -4.13 7.06
CA GLU A 55 -1.25 -4.95 8.15
C GLU A 55 -1.83 -4.04 9.25
N GLY A 56 -3.05 -4.36 9.68
CA GLY A 56 -3.72 -3.63 10.76
C GLY A 56 -5.04 -3.00 10.31
N GLY A 57 -5.83 -2.54 11.28
CA GLY A 57 -7.12 -1.93 10.98
C GLY A 57 -6.95 -0.54 10.35
N TYR A 58 -7.55 -0.31 9.18
CA TYR A 58 -7.53 1.00 8.52
C TYR A 58 -8.09 2.15 9.40
N TYR A 59 -8.93 1.82 10.40
CA TYR A 59 -9.49 2.77 11.38
C TYR A 59 -8.76 2.80 12.73
N GLN A 60 -7.67 2.03 12.88
CA GLN A 60 -6.83 2.07 14.08
C GLN A 60 -5.84 3.25 13.97
N PRO A 61 -5.26 3.71 15.11
CA PRO A 61 -4.26 4.78 15.15
C PRO A 61 -3.14 4.60 14.11
N ALA A 62 -2.51 5.69 13.65
CA ALA A 62 -1.46 5.64 12.64
C ALA A 62 -0.30 4.69 12.99
N ASP A 63 0.08 4.65 14.28
CA ASP A 63 1.10 3.72 14.81
C ASP A 63 0.71 2.23 14.75
N ALA A 64 -0.57 1.91 14.51
CA ALA A 64 -1.07 0.54 14.46
C ALA A 64 -1.14 -0.04 13.03
N MET A 65 -0.90 0.77 11.99
CA MET A 65 -0.90 0.31 10.60
C MET A 65 0.54 0.11 10.11
N GLN A 66 0.91 -1.14 9.91
CA GLN A 66 2.20 -1.47 9.30
C GLN A 66 2.07 -1.43 7.79
N VAL A 67 3.05 -0.82 7.12
CA VAL A 67 3.17 -0.79 5.66
C VAL A 67 4.52 -1.40 5.32
N LEU A 68 4.48 -2.56 4.67
CA LEU A 68 5.66 -3.34 4.31
C LEU A 68 5.84 -3.31 2.79
N LEU A 69 7.05 -2.96 2.36
CA LEU A 69 7.42 -3.04 0.96
C LEU A 69 7.48 -4.50 0.52
N VAL A 70 6.81 -4.82 -0.58
CA VAL A 70 6.89 -6.15 -1.21
C VAL A 70 7.84 -6.09 -2.39
N ARG A 71 7.61 -5.15 -3.32
CA ARG A 71 8.47 -4.94 -4.48
C ARG A 71 8.26 -3.56 -5.11
N PRO A 72 9.28 -2.99 -5.78
CA PRO A 72 9.07 -1.87 -6.69
C PRO A 72 8.24 -2.29 -7.92
N LEU A 73 7.46 -1.34 -8.44
CA LEU A 73 6.74 -1.41 -9.71
C LEU A 73 7.27 -0.32 -10.65
N ALA A 74 7.05 -0.46 -11.96
CA ALA A 74 7.38 0.57 -12.95
C ALA A 74 8.83 1.12 -12.85
N GLY A 75 9.80 0.25 -12.57
CA GLY A 75 11.22 0.65 -12.46
C GLY A 75 11.55 1.55 -11.27
N ALA A 76 10.70 1.61 -10.23
CA ALA A 76 10.95 2.41 -9.04
C ALA A 76 12.27 2.00 -8.34
N GLY A 77 13.33 2.78 -8.57
CA GLY A 77 14.61 2.72 -7.84
C GLY A 77 14.74 3.78 -6.75
N GLY A 78 13.65 4.49 -6.44
CA GLY A 78 13.63 5.65 -5.54
C GLY A 78 13.52 5.31 -4.05
N ASP A 79 13.33 6.36 -3.25
CA ASP A 79 13.26 6.30 -1.79
C ASP A 79 11.87 5.82 -1.31
N TRP A 80 11.77 4.52 -1.07
CA TRP A 80 10.57 3.89 -0.51
C TRP A 80 10.15 4.49 0.84
N GLU A 81 11.09 4.85 1.71
CA GLU A 81 10.74 5.40 3.03
C GLU A 81 10.10 6.79 2.90
N ALA A 82 10.55 7.59 1.93
CA ALA A 82 9.89 8.85 1.59
C ALA A 82 8.46 8.64 1.06
N ALA A 83 8.25 7.66 0.17
CA ALA A 83 6.91 7.34 -0.36
C ALA A 83 5.96 6.84 0.73
N LYS A 84 6.46 5.98 1.63
CA LYS A 84 5.73 5.48 2.80
C LYS A 84 5.36 6.62 3.75
N ALA A 85 6.27 7.54 4.02
CA ALA A 85 6.00 8.70 4.87
C ALA A 85 4.92 9.62 4.25
N ALA A 86 5.00 9.87 2.94
CA ALA A 86 3.99 10.65 2.22
C ALA A 86 2.60 9.99 2.26
N PHE A 87 2.53 8.67 2.10
CA PHE A 87 1.30 7.90 2.24
C PHE A 87 0.70 8.01 3.65
N LEU A 88 1.51 7.77 4.68
CA LEU A 88 1.06 7.84 6.08
C LEU A 88 0.61 9.25 6.47
N GLY A 89 1.29 10.29 5.96
CA GLY A 89 0.92 11.68 6.15
C GLY A 89 -0.48 11.98 5.61
N ARG A 90 -0.75 11.64 4.34
CA ARG A 90 -2.07 11.83 3.71
C ARG A 90 -3.18 11.06 4.44
N ARG A 91 -2.88 9.85 4.91
CA ARG A 91 -3.82 9.06 5.73
C ARG A 91 -4.15 9.78 7.04
N ALA A 92 -3.15 10.30 7.74
CA ALA A 92 -3.35 11.03 8.99
C ALA A 92 -4.19 12.30 8.79
N GLU A 93 -4.05 13.01 7.66
CA GLU A 93 -4.91 14.14 7.31
C GLU A 93 -6.36 13.71 7.08
N THR A 94 -6.57 12.61 6.36
CA THR A 94 -7.91 12.06 6.10
C THR A 94 -8.62 11.65 7.39
N LEU A 95 -7.90 11.05 8.34
CA LEU A 95 -8.45 10.65 9.65
C LEU A 95 -8.74 11.83 10.59
N LYS A 96 -8.07 12.98 10.40
CA LYS A 96 -8.39 14.20 11.16
C LYS A 96 -9.59 14.96 10.59
N ALA A 97 -9.88 14.74 9.29
CA ALA A 97 -10.94 15.42 8.57
C ALA A 97 -12.30 14.69 8.62
N GLY A 98 -12.34 13.45 9.11
CA GLY A 98 -13.56 12.64 9.29
C GLY A 98 -13.87 12.42 10.76
#